data_AF-A0A0C1KQ74-F1
#
_entry.id   AF-A0A0C1KQ74-F1
#
_cell.length_a   1.000
_cell.length_b   1.000
_cell.length_c   1.000
_cell.angle_alpha   90.00
_cell.angle_beta   90.00
_cell.angle_gamma   90.00
#
_symmetry.space_group_name_H-M   'P 1'
#
loop_
_entity.id
_entity.type
_entity.pdbx_description
1 polymer ?
#
loop_
_entity_poly.entity_id
_entity_poly.type
_entity_poly.pdbx_seq_one_letter_code
_entity_poly.pdbx_strand_id
1 'polypeptide(L)' 'MENHLTYESAYAELQEIATEIENETITVDQLAQKLNRAANLIEFCQAKLRSTETEVNKIIGNME' A
#
# COMPACT_ATOMS: atom_id res chain seq x y z
N MET A 1 -4.04 4.12 21.08
CA MET A 1 -4.64 3.60 19.84
C MET A 1 -3.50 3.00 19.05
N GLU A 2 -3.47 1.68 18.90
CA GLU A 2 -2.55 1.03 17.96
C GLU A 2 -2.98 1.45 16.55
N ASN A 3 -2.22 2.37 15.94
CA ASN A 3 -2.40 2.78 14.56
C ASN A 3 -1.94 1.63 13.65
N HIS A 4 -2.73 0.57 13.59
CA HIS A 4 -2.54 -0.46 12.58
C HIS A 4 -2.86 0.14 11.22
N LEU A 5 -1.84 0.20 10.36
CA LEU A 5 -1.97 0.59 8.97
C LEU A 5 -3.01 -0.32 8.30
N THR A 6 -4.01 0.27 7.64
CA THR A 6 -5.04 -0.44 6.86
C THR A 6 -4.71 -0.38 5.38
N TYR A 7 -5.34 -1.26 4.58
CA TYR A 7 -5.15 -1.22 3.12
C TYR A 7 -5.62 0.13 2.55
N GLU A 8 -6.77 0.62 2.99
CA GLU A 8 -7.37 1.87 2.52
C GLU A 8 -6.51 3.08 2.87
N SER A 9 -5.95 3.11 4.09
CA SER A 9 -5.06 4.20 4.50
C SER A 9 -3.72 4.16 3.77
N ALA A 10 -3.13 2.97 3.57
CA ALA A 10 -1.91 2.81 2.80
C ALA A 10 -2.11 3.20 1.32
N TYR A 11 -3.26 2.84 0.74
CA TYR A 11 -3.60 3.21 -0.63
C TYR A 11 -3.85 4.71 -0.79
N ALA A 12 -4.56 5.34 0.16
CA ALA A 12 -4.75 6.79 0.16
C ALA A 12 -3.40 7.53 0.23
N GLU A 13 -2.49 7.09 1.09
CA GLU A 13 -1.15 7.67 1.19
C GLU A 13 -0.34 7.48 -0.11
N LEU A 14 -0.46 6.34 -0.79
CA LEU A 14 0.14 6.14 -2.11
C LEU A 14 -0.39 7.13 -3.16
N GLN A 15 -1.70 7.39 -3.15
CA GLN A 15 -2.30 8.37 -4.06
C GLN A 15 -1.80 9.79 -3.77
N GLU A 16 -1.63 10.15 -2.50
CA GLU A 16 -1.05 11.44 -2.11
C GLU A 16 0.41 11.56 -2.59
N ILE A 17 1.24 10.53 -2.37
CA ILE A 17 2.63 10.52 -2.84
C ILE A 17 2.70 10.67 -4.37
N ALA A 18 1.86 9.93 -5.11
CA ALA A 18 1.80 10.04 -6.56
C ALA A 18 1.42 11.46 -7.00
N THR A 19 0.40 12.04 -6.36
CA THR A 19 -0.06 13.41 -6.63
C THR A 19 1.03 14.45 -6.37
N GLU A 20 1.79 14.32 -5.28
CA GLU A 20 2.90 15.23 -4.97
C GLU A 20 4.04 15.14 -6.01
N ILE A 21 4.33 13.93 -6.49
CA ILE A 21 5.36 13.70 -7.53
C ILE A 21 4.89 14.27 -8.87
N GLU A 22 3.65 14.00 -9.29
CA GLU A 22 3.09 14.46 -10.56
C GLU A 22 2.98 15.99 -10.65
N ASN A 23 2.69 16.65 -9.53
CA ASN A 23 2.59 18.10 -9.46
C ASN A 23 3.95 18.81 -9.27
N GLU A 24 5.05 18.06 -9.29
CA GLU A 24 6.42 18.58 -9.08
C GLU A 24 6.55 19.42 -7.78
N THR A 25 5.71 19.16 -6.77
CA THR A 25 5.72 19.92 -5.51
C THR A 25 6.78 19.42 -4.52
N ILE A 26 7.54 18.40 -4.92
CA ILE A 26 8.51 17.68 -4.11
C ILE A 26 9.95 18.07 -4.47
N THR A 27 10.79 18.29 -3.46
CA THR A 27 12.22 18.53 -3.67
C THR A 27 12.98 17.22 -3.94
N VAL A 28 14.17 17.30 -4.56
CA VAL A 28 15.01 16.13 -4.85
C VAL A 28 15.35 15.32 -3.58
N ASP A 29 15.62 16.00 -2.46
CA ASP A 29 15.89 15.35 -1.17
C ASP A 29 14.67 14.59 -0.62
N GLN A 30 13.47 15.15 -0.81
CA GLN A 30 12.22 14.53 -0.38
C GLN A 30 11.79 13.39 -1.30
N LEU A 31 12.16 13.45 -2.59
CA LEU A 31 11.80 12.43 -3.59
C LEU A 31 12.31 11.05 -3.18
N ALA A 32 13.56 10.96 -2.71
CA ALA A 32 14.13 9.71 -2.22
C ALA A 32 13.35 9.15 -1.01
N GLN A 33 12.89 10.02 -0.10
CA GLN A 33 12.12 9.60 1.07
C GLN A 33 10.72 9.10 0.67
N LYS A 34 10.05 9.83 -0.21
CA LYS A 34 8.69 9.51 -0.68
C LYS A 34 8.67 8.25 -1.55
N LEU A 35 9.70 8.02 -2.37
CA LEU A 35 9.89 6.76 -3.09
C LEU A 35 10.07 5.56 -2.14
N ASN A 36 10.92 5.70 -1.12
CA ASN A 36 11.08 4.65 -0.11
C ASN A 36 9.77 4.38 0.64
N ARG A 37 9.02 5.43 0.99
CA ARG A 37 7.71 5.28 1.63
C ARG A 37 6.73 4.56 0.71
N ALA A 38 6.62 4.96 -0.56
CA ALA A 38 5.77 4.32 -1.54
C ALA A 38 6.10 2.83 -1.71
N ALA A 39 7.38 2.47 -1.79
CA ALA A 39 7.81 1.07 -1.87
C ALA A 39 7.29 0.24 -0.68
N ASN A 40 7.44 0.74 0.55
CA ASN A 40 6.92 0.07 1.75
C ASN A 40 5.39 -0.08 1.74
N LEU A 41 4.67 0.96 1.30
CA LEU A 41 3.20 0.91 1.20
C LEU A 41 2.74 -0.11 0.15
N ILE A 42 3.43 -0.18 -0.99
CA ILE A 42 3.14 -1.17 -2.04
C ILE A 42 3.34 -2.59 -1.52
N GLU A 43 4.46 -2.87 -0.84
CA GLU A 43 4.71 -4.19 -0.24
C GLU A 43 3.61 -4.56 0.76
N PHE A 44 3.22 -3.62 1.62
CA PHE A 44 2.13 -3.82 2.57
C PHE A 44 0.80 -4.15 1.86
N CYS A 45 0.42 -3.37 0.85
CA CYS A 45 -0.80 -3.58 0.07
C CYS A 45 -0.80 -4.95 -0.63
N GLN A 46 0.32 -5.34 -1.25
CA GLN A 46 0.48 -6.64 -1.90
C GLN A 46 0.36 -7.79 -0.90
N ALA A 47 0.98 -7.67 0.28
CA ALA A 47 0.88 -8.68 1.33
C ALA A 47 -0.58 -8.86 1.80
N LYS A 48 -1.32 -7.76 1.97
CA LYS A 48 -2.75 -7.81 2.32
C LYS A 48 -3.59 -8.49 1.24
N LEU A 49 -3.40 -8.13 -0.03
CA LEU A 49 -4.12 -8.76 -1.14
C LEU A 49 -3.85 -10.26 -1.22
N ARG A 50 -2.58 -10.68 -1.14
CA ARG A 50 -2.21 -12.10 -1.14
C ARG A 50 -2.80 -12.87 0.04
N SER A 51 -2.82 -12.27 1.22
CA SER A 51 -3.45 -12.86 2.40
C SER A 51 -4.95 -13.06 2.18
N THR A 52 -5.64 -12.05 1.65
CA THR A 52 -7.07 -12.13 1.35
C THR A 52 -7.35 -13.19 0.29
N GLU A 53 -6.58 -13.22 -0.80
CA GLU A 53 -6.70 -14.23 -1.85
C GLU A 53 -6.50 -15.65 -1.29
N THR A 54 -5.52 -15.84 -0.41
CA THR A 54 -5.27 -17.13 0.24
C THR A 54 -6.47 -17.60 1.06
N GLU A 55 -7.09 -16.69 1.83
CA GLU A 55 -8.27 -17.02 2.63
C GLU A 55 -9.49 -17.34 1.75
N VAL A 56 -9.71 -16.57 0.67
CA VAL A 56 -10.77 -16.84 -0.31
C VAL A 56 -10.59 -18.22 -0.93
N ASN A 57 -9.37 -18.55 -1.38
CA ASN A 57 -9.07 -19.86 -1.96
C ASN A 57 -9.28 -21.01 -0.97
N LYS A 58 -8.96 -20.84 0.31
CA LYS A 58 -9.26 -21.84 1.35
C LYS A 58 -10.77 -22.06 1.52
N ILE A 59 -11.55 -20.99 1.52
CA ILE A 59 -13.01 -21.09 1.66
C ILE A 59 -13.59 -21.85 0.49
N ILE A 60 -13.22 -21.47 -0.74
CA ILE A 60 -13.72 -22.11 -1.96
C ILE A 60 -13.26 -23.56 -2.07
N GLY A 61 -11.99 -23.85 -1.79
CA GLY A 61 -11.44 -25.22 -1.85
C GLY A 61 -12.02 -26.18 -0.80
N ASN A 62 -12.67 -25.67 0.25
CA ASN A 62 -13.40 -26.49 1.23
C ASN A 62 -14.87 -26.74 0.82
N MET A 63 -15.35 -26.13 -0.28
CA MET A 63 -16.70 -26.32 -0.81
C MET A 63 -16.75 -27.36 -1.95
N GLU A 64 -15.59 -27.83 -2.42
CA GLU A 64 -15.42 -28.97 -3.33
C GLU A 64 -15.19 -30.27 -2.56
#